data_AF-A8SCI1-F1
#
_entry.id   AF-A8SCI1-F1
#
_cell.length_a   1.000
_cell.length_b   1.000
_cell.length_c   1.000
_cell.angle_alpha   90.00
_cell.angle_beta   90.00
_cell.angle_gamma   90.00
#
_symmetry.space_group_name_H-M   'P 1'
#
loop_
_entity.id
_entity.type
_entity.pdbx_description
1 polymer ?
#
loop_
_entity_poly.entity_id
_entity_poly.type
_entity_poly.pdbx_seq_one_letter_code
_entity_poly.pdbx_strand_id
1 'polypeptide(L)' 'MKETKYTVKYTTSFKKDYKRAIKRGLKIELLEQVVALLAMGEPLPDKNRDHDLSGDWAGHRECHISRTGCLSTA' A
#
# COMPACT_ATOMS: atom_id res chain seq x y z
N MET A 1 12.97 -0.79 -18.92
CA MET A 1 11.89 -0.40 -17.98
C MET A 1 11.06 -1.64 -17.77
N LYS A 2 10.83 -2.10 -16.53
CA LYS A 2 10.06 -3.33 -16.30
C LYS A 2 8.60 -3.07 -16.70
N GLU A 3 8.05 -3.94 -17.53
CA GLU A 3 6.63 -3.93 -17.88
C GLU A 3 5.82 -4.36 -16.64
N THR A 4 4.95 -3.48 -16.15
CA THR A 4 4.09 -3.77 -14.99
C THR A 4 2.72 -4.22 -15.47
N LYS A 5 2.17 -5.29 -14.87
CA LYS A 5 0.86 -5.85 -15.22
C LYS A 5 -0.29 -4.86 -14.96
N TYR A 6 -0.17 -4.03 -13.93
CA TYR A 6 -1.19 -3.07 -13.52
C TYR A 6 -0.65 -1.64 -13.51
N THR A 7 -1.50 -0.67 -13.88
CA THR A 7 -1.18 0.76 -13.83
C THR A 7 -1.50 1.32 -12.45
N VAL A 8 -0.48 1.81 -11.75
CA VAL A 8 -0.64 2.43 -10.43
C VAL A 8 -1.16 3.86 -10.55
N LYS A 9 -2.26 4.17 -9.87
CA LYS A 9 -2.82 5.52 -9.76
C LYS A 9 -2.88 5.97 -8.30
N TYR A 10 -2.32 7.13 -8.01
CA TYR A 10 -2.29 7.69 -6.67
C TYR A 10 -3.38 8.75 -6.48
N THR A 11 -4.17 8.61 -5.42
CA THR A 11 -5.15 9.62 -5.01
C THR A 11 -4.46 10.84 -4.40
N THR A 12 -5.17 11.97 -4.33
CA THR A 12 -4.65 13.17 -3.66
C THR A 12 -4.49 12.97 -2.16
N SER A 13 -5.36 12.17 -1.53
CA SER A 13 -5.26 11.76 -0.11
C SER A 13 -3.97 10.97 0.12
N PHE A 14 -3.73 9.93 -0.69
CA PHE A 14 -2.52 9.11 -0.61
C PHE A 14 -1.25 9.95 -0.71
N LYS A 15 -1.17 10.89 -1.67
CA LYS A 15 0.00 11.77 -1.83
C LYS A 15 0.28 12.61 -0.57
N LYS A 16 -0.77 13.04 0.15
CA LYS A 16 -0.61 13.79 1.41
C LYS A 16 -0.09 12.88 2.52
N ASP A 17 -0.63 11.68 2.65
CA ASP A 17 -0.20 10.73 3.69
C ASP A 17 1.19 10.18 3.43
N TYR A 18 1.56 9.95 2.16
CA TYR A 18 2.91 9.59 1.75
C TYR A 18 3.95 10.63 2.20
N LYS A 19 3.68 11.91 1.93
CA LYS A 19 4.54 13.02 2.40
C LYS A 19 4.61 13.07 3.93
N ARG A 20 3.50 12.82 4.62
CA ARG A 20 3.44 12.77 6.09
C ARG A 20 4.26 11.61 6.65
N ALA A 21 4.20 10.44 6.01
CA ALA A 21 4.95 9.25 6.39
C ALA A 21 6.47 9.48 6.25
N ILE A 22 6.91 10.11 5.15
CA ILE A 22 8.30 10.54 4.96
C ILE A 22 8.73 11.47 6.09
N LYS A 23 7.92 12.50 6.38
CA LYS A 23 8.24 13.48 7.44
C LYS A 23 8.35 12.84 8.84
N ARG A 24 7.63 11.74 9.08
CA ARG A 24 7.68 10.96 10.33
C ARG A 24 8.84 9.97 10.39
N GLY A 25 9.65 9.84 9.33
CA GLY A 25 10.75 8.88 9.26
C GLY A 25 10.28 7.42 9.19
N LEU A 26 9.08 7.17 8.64
CA LEU A 26 8.62 5.81 8.40
C LEU A 26 9.44 5.15 7.28
N LYS A 27 9.49 3.82 7.28
CA LYS A 27 10.22 3.03 6.26
C LYS A 27 9.45 2.99 4.95
N ILE A 28 9.58 4.03 4.14
CA ILE A 28 8.88 4.18 2.86
C ILE A 28 9.28 3.12 1.83
N GLU A 29 10.52 2.64 1.89
CA GLU A 29 11.01 1.55 1.03
C GLU A 29 10.12 0.30 1.12
N LEU A 30 9.55 0.01 2.29
CA LEU A 30 8.63 -1.13 2.46
C LEU A 30 7.30 -0.89 1.73
N LEU A 31 6.80 0.34 1.74
CA LEU A 31 5.59 0.72 1.00
C LEU A 31 5.85 0.60 -0.51
N GLU A 32 6.99 1.10 -0.98
CA GLU A 32 7.36 1.02 -2.40
C GLU A 32 7.49 -0.42 -2.90
N GLN A 33 8.06 -1.32 -2.08
CA GLN A 33 8.14 -2.74 -2.39
C GLN A 33 6.76 -3.39 -2.55
N VAL A 34 5.84 -3.08 -1.64
CA VAL A 34 4.45 -3.58 -1.71
C VAL A 34 3.76 -3.06 -2.97
N VAL A 35 3.86 -1.76 -3.26
CA VAL A 35 3.29 -1.17 -4.49
C VAL A 35 3.89 -1.82 -5.74
N ALA A 36 5.19 -2.12 -5.75
CA ALA A 36 5.83 -2.80 -6.88
C ALA A 36 5.30 -4.23 -7.08
N LEU A 37 5.12 -5.01 -6.01
CA LEU A 37 4.52 -6.35 -6.08
C LEU A 37 3.10 -6.28 -6.64
N LEU A 38 2.29 -5.35 -6.12
CA LEU A 38 0.93 -5.12 -6.61
C LEU A 38 0.91 -4.70 -8.09
N ALA A 39 1.83 -3.84 -8.52
CA ALA A 39 1.94 -3.40 -9.90
C ALA A 39 2.36 -4.55 -10.84
N MET A 40 3.18 -5.47 -10.38
CA MET A 40 3.53 -6.70 -11.10
C MET A 40 2.39 -7.74 -11.09
N GLY A 41 1.43 -7.58 -10.17
CA GLY A 41 0.36 -8.54 -9.95
C GLY A 41 0.79 -9.80 -9.23
N GLU A 42 1.87 -9.69 -8.47
CA GLU A 42 2.38 -10.73 -7.59
C GLU A 42 1.58 -10.73 -6.27
N PRO A 43 1.35 -11.90 -5.66
CA PRO A 43 0.69 -11.98 -4.36
C PRO A 43 1.54 -11.31 -3.28
N LEU A 44 0.89 -10.65 -2.33
CA LEU A 44 1.56 -10.09 -1.17
C LEU A 44 1.96 -11.19 -0.18
N PRO A 45 3.14 -11.10 0.46
CA PRO A 45 3.54 -12.05 1.49
C PRO A 45 2.56 -12.06 2.69
N ASP A 46 2.37 -13.21 3.33
CA ASP A 46 1.41 -13.38 4.45
C ASP A 46 1.59 -12.38 5.61
N LYS A 47 2.83 -11.93 5.85
CA LYS A 47 3.15 -10.91 6.86
C LYS A 47 2.43 -9.58 6.63
N ASN A 48 2.04 -9.30 5.39
CA ASN A 48 1.32 -8.10 4.99
C ASN A 48 -0.17 -8.19 5.30
N ARG A 49 -0.69 -9.34 5.78
CA ARG A 49 -2.09 -9.51 6.24
C ARG A 49 -3.11 -8.89 5.29
N ASP A 50 -2.93 -9.15 4.01
CA ASP A 50 -3.77 -8.62 2.94
C ASP A 50 -5.19 -9.20 3.06
N HIS A 51 -6.18 -8.34 3.20
CA HIS A 51 -7.57 -8.75 3.39
C HIS A 51 -8.55 -7.74 2.80
N ASP A 52 -9.75 -8.22 2.48
CA ASP A 52 -10.81 -7.37 1.93
C ASP A 52 -11.47 -6.56 3.05
N LEU A 53 -11.77 -5.30 2.77
CA LEU A 53 -12.52 -4.44 3.66
C LEU A 53 -14.03 -4.61 3.42
N SER A 54 -14.81 -4.33 4.46
CA SER A 54 -16.27 -4.39 4.46
C SER A 54 -16.92 -3.03 4.71
N GLY A 55 -18.24 -2.92 4.53
CA GLY A 55 -18.99 -1.69 4.78
C GLY A 55 -18.76 -0.64 3.71
N ASP A 56 -18.55 0.62 4.10
CA ASP A 56 -18.27 1.73 3.18
C ASP A 56 -16.98 1.52 2.34
N TRP A 57 -16.12 0.62 2.81
CA TRP A 57 -14.86 0.21 2.15
C TRP A 57 -14.99 -1.09 1.35
N ALA A 58 -16.20 -1.61 1.17
CA ALA A 58 -16.42 -2.81 0.36
C ALA A 58 -15.82 -2.65 -1.05
N GLY A 59 -15.08 -3.66 -1.49
CA GLY A 59 -14.35 -3.64 -2.76
C GLY A 59 -12.94 -3.02 -2.69
N HIS A 60 -12.53 -2.54 -1.51
CA HIS A 60 -11.14 -2.16 -1.23
C HIS A 60 -10.44 -3.26 -0.44
N ARG A 61 -9.10 -3.25 -0.49
CA ARG A 61 -8.24 -4.20 0.23
C ARG A 61 -7.27 -3.44 1.12
N GLU A 62 -7.02 -3.96 2.31
CA GLU A 62 -6.04 -3.42 3.25
C GLU A 62 -4.86 -4.38 3.39
N CYS A 63 -3.65 -3.82 3.44
CA CYS A 63 -2.45 -4.56 3.79
C CYS A 63 -1.57 -3.78 4.78
N HIS A 64 -0.81 -4.51 5.58
CA HIS A 64 0.09 -4.01 6.60
C HIS A 64 1.51 -3.90 6.03
N ILE A 65 2.12 -2.72 6.13
CA ILE A 65 3.48 -2.46 5.64
C ILE A 65 4.54 -2.67 6.74
N SER A 66 4.19 -2.37 7.99
CA SER A 66 5.05 -2.58 9.16
C SER A 66 4.23 -2.97 10.39
N ARG A 67 4.78 -3.86 11.23
CA ARG A 67 4.17 -4.29 12.50
C ARG A 67 4.08 -3.15 13.53
N THR A 68 4.82 -2.06 13.33
CA THR A 68 4.88 -0.89 14.24
C THR A 68 4.03 0.30 13.79
N GLY A 69 3.22 0.18 12.74
CA GLY A 69 2.29 1.25 12.38
C GLY A 69 1.36 0.85 11.24
N CYS A 70 0.08 0.65 11.56
CA CYS A 70 -0.99 0.57 10.57
C CYS A 70 -1.05 1.91 9.81
N LEU A 71 -0.74 1.87 8.52
CA LEU A 71 -1.15 2.90 7.57
C LEU A 71 -2.42 2.37 6.90
N SER A 72 -3.54 2.43 7.60
CA SER A 72 -4.85 2.22 6.98
C SER A 72 -5.10 3.38 6.04
N THR A 73 -4.89 3.17 4.74
CA THR A 73 -5.34 4.11 3.71
C THR A 73 -6.73 3.70 3.27
N ALA A 74 -7.70 4.42 3.82
CA ALA A 74 -8.99 4.74 3.21
C ALA A 74 -8.79 5.36 1.81
#